data_AF-A0AAV3YGJ3-F1
#
_entry.id   AF-A0AAV3YGJ3-F1
#
_cell.length_a   1.000
_cell.length_b   1.000
_cell.length_c   1.000
_cell.angle_alpha   90.00
_cell.angle_beta   90.00
_cell.angle_gamma   90.00
#
_symmetry.space_group_name_H-M   'P 1'
#
loop_
_entity.id
_entity.type
_entity.pdbx_description
1 polymer ?
#
loop_
_entity_poly.entity_id
_entity_poly.type
_entity_poly.pdbx_seq_one_letter_code
_entity_poly.pdbx_strand_id
1 'polypeptide(L)'
;MNMMAMLLALKYQEYRHLRISHIFPVRGHSFLPADRVFGRIEQDIRRTPTILLPEDYYDILRRHGNLHCYLEDWQSYDFKSATKGHIKQSRAFKLSEAKCVEITTSGLGVKGTIIFL
;
A
#
# COMPACT_ATOMS: atom_id res chain seq x y z
N MET A 1 -13.57 9.97 21.15
CA MET A 1 -14.10 8.68 21.66
C MET A 1 -13.47 7.55 20.86
N ASN A 2 -12.86 6.56 21.53
CA ASN A 2 -12.09 5.50 20.87
C ASN A 2 -13.06 4.46 20.26
N MET A 3 -13.04 4.29 18.94
CA MET A 3 -13.96 3.45 18.16
C MET A 3 -13.97 1.99 18.66
N MET A 4 -12.83 1.51 19.17
CA MET A 4 -12.71 0.19 19.77
C MET A 4 -13.51 0.04 21.07
N ALA A 5 -13.55 1.09 21.91
CA ALA A 5 -14.33 1.07 23.15
C ALA A 5 -15.84 1.03 22.86
N MET A 6 -16.27 1.71 21.79
CA MET A 6 -17.66 1.70 21.33
C MET A 6 -18.08 0.30 20.83
N LEU A 7 -17.25 -0.35 19.99
CA LEU A 7 -17.52 -1.70 19.48
C LEU A 7 -17.54 -2.76 20.59
N LEU A 8 -16.67 -2.63 21.60
CA LEU A 8 -16.66 -3.52 22.77
C LEU A 8 -17.91 -3.36 23.63
N ALA A 9 -18.37 -2.12 23.85
CA ALA A 9 -19.59 -1.85 24.61
C ALA A 9 -20.85 -2.40 23.92
N LEU A 10 -20.96 -2.20 22.60
CA LEU A 10 -22.06 -2.75 21.77
C LEU A 10 -22.11 -4.28 21.79
N LYS A 11 -20.95 -4.94 21.71
CA LYS A 11 -20.87 -6.40 21.84
C LYS A 11 -21.33 -6.88 23.22
N TYR A 12 -20.93 -6.17 24.27
CA TYR A 12 -21.24 -6.55 25.65
C TYR A 12 -22.73 -6.39 25.97
N GLN A 13 -23.38 -5.37 25.41
CA GLN A 13 -24.79 -5.06 25.69
C GLN A 13 -25.80 -5.86 24.86
N GLU A 14 -25.63 -5.97 23.54
CA GLU A 14 -26.67 -6.55 22.67
C GLU A 14 -26.25 -7.82 21.94
N TYR A 15 -24.98 -7.98 21.58
CA TYR A 15 -24.55 -9.03 20.66
C TYR A 15 -23.42 -9.90 21.21
N ARG A 16 -23.73 -10.67 22.27
CA ARG A 16 -22.76 -11.57 22.92
C ARG A 16 -22.10 -12.61 21.99
N HIS A 17 -22.80 -12.98 20.91
CA HIS A 17 -22.36 -13.99 19.95
C HIS A 17 -21.60 -13.41 18.74
N LEU A 18 -21.46 -12.09 18.62
CA LEU A 18 -20.76 -11.45 17.51
C LEU A 18 -19.24 -11.64 17.62
N ARG A 19 -18.65 -12.24 16.58
CA ARG A 19 -17.20 -12.38 16.43
C ARG A 19 -16.64 -11.15 15.71
N ILE A 20 -15.98 -10.28 16.46
CA ILE A 20 -15.35 -9.06 15.91
C ILE A 20 -13.87 -9.35 15.70
N SER A 21 -13.43 -9.35 14.45
CA SER A 21 -12.01 -9.37 14.09
C SER A 21 -11.55 -7.94 13.82
N HIS A 22 -10.58 -7.46 14.60
CA HIS A 22 -9.94 -6.18 14.36
C HIS A 22 -8.50 -6.43 13.91
N ILE A 23 -8.23 -6.12 12.65
CA ILE A 23 -6.89 -6.22 12.08
C ILE A 23 -6.23 -4.85 12.31
N PHE A 24 -5.30 -4.80 13.26
CA PHE A 24 -4.42 -3.64 13.34
C PHE A 24 -3.50 -3.70 12.12
N PRO A 25 -3.46 -2.66 11.28
CA PRO A 25 -2.41 -2.57 10.29
C PRO A 25 -1.07 -2.57 11.04
N VAL A 26 -0.18 -3.50 10.70
CA VAL A 26 1.16 -3.54 11.30
C VAL A 26 1.85 -2.23 10.99
N ARG A 27 1.98 -1.35 11.99
CA ARG A 27 2.66 -0.07 11.85
C ARG A 27 4.15 -0.34 11.69
N GLY A 28 4.61 -0.36 10.44
CA GLY A 28 6.03 -0.58 10.12
C GLY A 28 6.34 -0.88 8.66
N HIS A 29 5.37 -1.36 7.86
CA HIS A 29 5.62 -1.77 6.48
C HIS A 29 5.13 -0.78 5.40
N SER A 30 4.62 0.39 5.80
CA SER A 30 3.98 1.35 4.88
C SER A 30 4.68 2.71 4.82
N PHE A 31 5.89 2.83 5.38
CA PHE A 31 6.69 4.04 5.28
C PHE A 31 8.03 3.68 4.65
N LEU A 32 8.02 3.57 3.33
CA LEU A 32 9.24 3.51 2.55
C LEU A 32 10.01 4.83 2.74
N PRO A 33 11.34 4.80 2.77
CA PRO A 33 12.14 6.03 2.77
C PRO A 33 11.76 7.00 1.64
N ALA A 34 11.27 6.45 0.52
CA ALA A 34 10.72 7.20 -0.61
C ALA A 34 9.50 8.07 -0.22
N ASP A 35 8.64 7.59 0.67
CA ASP A 35 7.45 8.32 1.12
C ASP A 35 7.81 9.63 1.82
N ARG A 36 8.96 9.66 2.51
CA ARG A 36 9.50 10.88 3.11
C ARG A 36 9.93 11.90 2.07
N VAL A 37 10.45 11.44 0.93
CA VAL A 37 10.86 12.31 -0.18
C VAL A 37 9.62 12.88 -0.86
N PHE A 38 8.59 12.05 -1.10
CA PHE A 38 7.32 12.51 -1.66
C PHE A 38 6.64 13.55 -0.76
N GLY A 39 6.65 13.36 0.56
CA GLY A 39 6.10 14.36 1.49
C GLY A 39 6.85 15.71 1.46
N ARG A 40 8.15 15.71 1.17
CA ARG A 40 8.93 16.96 1.01
C ARG A 40 8.64 17.66 -0.31
N ILE A 41 8.56 16.89 -1.40
CA ILE A 41 8.16 17.38 -2.71
C ILE A 41 6.77 18.02 -2.63
N GLU A 42 5.81 17.36 -1.97
CA GLU A 42 4.45 17.87 -1.80
C GLU A 42 4.43 19.20 -1.02
N GLN A 43 5.26 19.33 0.02
CA GLN A 43 5.40 20.60 0.75
C GLN A 43 5.95 21.72 -0.14
N ASP A 44 6.92 21.43 -1.01
CA ASP A 44 7.51 22.42 -1.90
C ASP A 44 6.57 22.82 -3.05
N ILE A 45 5.81 21.86 -3.59
CA ILE A 45 4.74 22.14 -4.55
C ILE A 45 3.69 23.06 -3.90
N ARG A 46 3.27 22.76 -2.66
CA ARG A 46 2.27 23.58 -1.95
C ARG A 46 2.75 25.01 -1.65
N ARG A 47 4.06 25.22 -1.52
CA ARG A 47 4.66 26.57 -1.36
C ARG A 47 4.73 27.35 -2.67
N THR A 48 4.62 26.68 -3.81
CA THR A 48 4.65 27.29 -5.14
C THR A 48 3.20 27.60 -5.53
N PRO A 49 2.76 28.87 -5.46
CA PRO A 49 1.33 29.20 -5.56
C PRO A 49 0.73 28.94 -6.94
N THR A 50 1.56 28.88 -7.99
CA THR A 50 1.12 28.63 -9.36
C THR A 50 2.26 27.99 -10.12
N ILE A 51 1.97 26.87 -10.78
CA ILE A 51 2.86 26.19 -11.71
C ILE A 51 2.25 26.36 -13.10
N LEU A 52 2.98 26.99 -14.00
CA LEU A 52 2.48 27.35 -15.33
C LEU A 52 2.97 26.38 -16.40
N LEU A 53 4.17 25.82 -16.21
CA LEU A 53 4.82 24.97 -17.18
C LEU A 53 5.21 23.61 -16.56
N PRO A 54 5.22 22.51 -17.35
CA PRO A 54 5.72 21.20 -16.89
C PRO A 54 7.18 21.27 -16.40
N GLU A 55 7.98 22.16 -16.97
CA GLU A 55 9.38 22.36 -16.61
C GLU A 55 9.55 22.83 -15.16
N ASP A 56 8.60 23.61 -14.64
CA ASP A 56 8.61 24.05 -13.24
C ASP A 56 8.51 22.84 -12.29
N TYR A 57 7.78 21.78 -12.67
CA TYR A 57 7.74 20.53 -11.90
C TYR A 57 9.10 19.83 -11.94
N TYR A 58 9.77 19.81 -13.09
CA TYR A 58 11.09 19.20 -13.20
C TYR A 58 12.09 19.90 -12.27
N ASP A 59 12.06 21.22 -12.20
CA ASP A 59 12.91 22.00 -11.31
C ASP A 59 12.65 21.73 -9.82
N ILE A 60 11.38 21.53 -9.44
CA ILE A 60 11.04 21.14 -8.06
C ILE A 60 11.54 19.73 -7.76
N LEU A 61 11.31 18.77 -8.66
CA LEU A 61 11.69 17.37 -8.46
C LEU A 61 13.21 17.17 -8.45
N ARG A 62 13.95 17.92 -9.27
CA ARG A 62 15.42 17.86 -9.38
C ARG A 62 16.13 18.29 -8.09
N ARG A 63 15.47 19.07 -7.22
CA ARG A 63 16.01 19.45 -5.91
C ARG A 63 16.04 18.28 -4.92
N HIS A 64 15.19 17.27 -5.11
CA HIS A 64 15.04 16.15 -4.19
C HIS A 64 15.74 14.86 -4.67
N GLY A 65 16.23 14.82 -5.92
CA GLY A 65 16.96 13.69 -6.46
C GLY A 65 17.24 13.79 -7.96
N ASN A 66 17.69 12.67 -8.54
CA ASN A 66 17.90 12.55 -9.98
C ASN A 66 16.55 12.38 -10.68
N LEU A 67 16.24 13.28 -11.61
CA LEU A 67 15.06 13.21 -12.44
C LEU A 67 15.43 12.60 -13.79
N HIS A 68 14.61 11.66 -14.27
CA HIS A 68 14.69 11.10 -15.60
C HIS A 68 13.43 11.45 -16.39
N CYS A 69 13.60 12.20 -17.46
CA CYS A 69 12.49 12.70 -18.27
C CYS A 69 12.00 11.62 -19.23
N TYR A 70 10.68 11.45 -19.29
CA TYR A 70 10.04 10.55 -20.24
C TYR A 70 10.25 11.05 -21.68
N LEU A 71 10.57 10.14 -22.61
CA LEU A 71 10.97 10.38 -24.01
C LEU A 71 12.38 10.94 -24.22
N GLU A 72 13.02 11.50 -23.19
CA GLU A 72 14.43 11.92 -23.27
C GLU A 72 15.36 10.82 -22.75
N ASP A 73 15.27 10.51 -21.45
CA ASP A 73 16.16 9.57 -20.78
C ASP A 73 15.65 8.13 -20.86
N TRP A 74 14.33 7.96 -20.91
CA TRP A 74 13.71 6.65 -20.91
C TRP A 74 12.40 6.63 -21.69
N GLN A 75 12.09 5.45 -22.23
CA GLN A 75 10.89 5.20 -23.03
C GLN A 75 10.11 4.03 -22.40
N SER A 76 8.79 4.13 -22.41
CA SER A 76 7.94 3.03 -21.94
C SER A 76 7.61 2.11 -23.11
N TYR A 77 7.94 0.83 -22.96
CA TYR A 77 7.53 -0.21 -23.91
C TYR A 77 6.28 -0.92 -23.41
N ASP A 78 5.39 -1.29 -24.32
CA ASP A 78 4.22 -2.09 -23.96
C ASP A 78 4.66 -3.51 -23.58
N PHE A 79 4.60 -3.78 -22.28
CA PHE A 79 4.89 -5.10 -21.72
C PHE A 79 4.00 -6.18 -22.33
N LYS A 80 2.71 -5.91 -22.62
CA LYS A 80 1.81 -6.94 -23.18
C LYS A 80 2.27 -7.35 -24.59
N SER A 81 2.66 -6.38 -25.40
CA SER A 81 3.19 -6.62 -26.74
C SER A 81 4.54 -7.32 -26.71
N ALA A 82 5.46 -6.91 -25.84
CA ALA A 82 6.74 -7.59 -25.65
C ALA A 82 6.57 -9.04 -25.15
N THR A 83 5.63 -9.25 -24.24
CA THR A 83 5.39 -10.54 -23.59
C THR A 83 4.82 -11.60 -24.55
N LYS A 84 4.00 -11.20 -25.53
CA LYS A 84 3.43 -12.11 -26.54
C LYS A 84 4.50 -12.86 -27.35
N GLY A 85 5.67 -12.26 -27.55
CA GLY A 85 6.79 -12.90 -28.25
C GLY A 85 7.65 -13.81 -27.37
N HIS A 86 7.63 -13.62 -26.04
CA HIS A 86 8.57 -14.26 -25.13
C HIS A 86 7.93 -15.28 -24.15
N ILE A 87 6.68 -15.08 -23.74
CA ILE A 87 5.97 -16.03 -22.86
C ILE A 87 5.22 -17.05 -23.71
N LYS A 88 5.80 -18.25 -23.84
CA LYS A 88 5.19 -19.37 -24.57
C LYS A 88 4.08 -20.08 -23.78
N GLN A 89 4.04 -19.95 -22.45
CA GLN A 89 3.00 -20.52 -21.58
C GLN A 89 2.81 -19.73 -20.28
N SER A 90 1.56 -19.45 -19.91
CA SER A 90 1.20 -18.94 -18.58
C SER A 90 1.39 -20.07 -17.55
N ARG A 91 2.37 -19.94 -16.66
CA ARG A 91 2.51 -20.84 -15.51
C ARG A 91 1.63 -20.30 -14.38
N ALA A 92 0.73 -21.13 -13.87
CA ALA A 92 -0.01 -20.81 -12.65
C ALA A 92 0.99 -20.71 -11.49
N PHE A 93 1.24 -19.50 -11.01
CA PHE A 93 2.05 -19.30 -9.81
C PHE A 93 1.25 -19.78 -8.60
N LYS A 94 1.76 -20.76 -7.86
CA LYS A 94 1.25 -21.09 -6.53
C LYS A 94 1.63 -19.95 -5.59
N LEU A 95 0.68 -19.06 -5.31
CA LEU A 95 0.78 -18.09 -4.24
C LEU A 95 0.85 -18.84 -2.90
N SER A 96 1.90 -18.61 -2.11
CA SER A 96 2.08 -19.23 -0.80
C SER A 96 1.14 -18.61 0.23
N GLU A 97 0.51 -19.45 1.05
CA GLU A 97 -0.49 -19.07 2.04
C GLU A 97 0.07 -18.10 3.10
N ALA A 98 -0.63 -16.99 3.34
CA ALA A 98 -0.35 -16.09 4.46
C ALA A 98 -0.89 -16.70 5.77
N LYS A 99 -0.10 -16.69 6.85
CA LYS A 99 -0.53 -17.19 8.17
C LYS A 99 -1.30 -16.11 8.93
N CYS A 100 -2.50 -16.44 9.40
CA CYS A 100 -3.31 -15.61 10.29
C CYS A 100 -3.26 -16.16 11.72
N VAL A 101 -3.43 -15.32 12.75
CA VAL A 101 -3.48 -15.76 14.16
C VAL A 101 -4.87 -15.43 14.71
N GLU A 102 -5.58 -16.43 15.23
CA GLU A 102 -6.94 -16.28 15.76
C GLU A 102 -6.94 -16.53 17.28
N ILE A 103 -7.29 -15.51 18.07
CA ILE A 103 -7.43 -15.67 19.53
C ILE A 103 -8.89 -15.97 19.85
N THR A 104 -9.15 -17.13 20.49
CA THR A 104 -10.48 -17.56 20.92
C THR A 104 -10.51 -17.77 22.43
N THR A 105 -11.68 -17.70 23.04
CA THR A 105 -11.89 -17.76 24.51
C THR A 105 -11.41 -19.05 25.18
N SER A 106 -11.11 -20.11 24.42
CA SER A 106 -10.61 -21.40 24.90
C SER A 106 -9.10 -21.61 24.69
N GLY A 107 -8.36 -20.62 24.17
CA GLY A 107 -6.89 -20.68 24.03
C GLY A 107 -6.33 -19.86 22.86
N LEU A 108 -5.01 -19.70 22.83
CA LEU A 108 -4.26 -19.15 21.69
C LEU A 108 -4.11 -20.23 20.60
N GLY A 109 -4.67 -19.97 19.41
CA GLY A 109 -4.50 -20.82 18.24
C GLY A 109 -3.98 -20.03 17.04
N VAL A 110 -3.05 -20.62 16.29
CA VAL A 110 -2.63 -20.08 14.98
C VAL A 110 -3.40 -20.85 13.91
N LYS A 111 -4.27 -20.18 13.15
CA LYS A 111 -4.95 -20.76 11.98
C LYS A 111 -4.52 -20.03 10.73
N GLY A 112 -3.83 -20.73 9.83
CA GLY A 112 -3.55 -20.23 8.49
C GLY A 112 -4.87 -19.96 7.77
N THR A 113 -5.12 -18.70 7.42
CA THR A 113 -6.28 -18.30 6.63
C THR A 113 -5.76 -17.55 5.42
N ILE A 114 -6.09 -18.07 4.24
CA ILE A 114 -5.75 -17.49 2.95
C ILE A 114 -6.61 -16.23 2.79
N ILE A 115 -5.97 -15.06 2.84
CA ILE A 115 -6.59 -13.78 2.50
C ILE A 115 -6.01 -13.37 1.15
N PHE A 116 -6.86 -13.29 0.13
CA PHE A 116 -6.51 -12.77 -1.18
C PHE A 116 -6.40 -11.24 -1.09
N LEU A 117 -5.22 -10.69 -1.41
CA LEU A 117 -5.02 -9.28 -1.78
C LEU A 117 -5.06 -9.17 -3.30
#